data_AF-A0AAW3RBK3-F1
#
_entry.id   AF-A0AAW3RBK3-F1
#
_cell.length_a   1.000
_cell.length_b   1.000
_cell.length_c   1.000
_cell.angle_alpha   90.00
_cell.angle_beta   90.00
_cell.angle_gamma   90.00
#
_symmetry.space_group_name_H-M   'P 1'
#
loop_
_entity.id
_entity.type
_entity.pdbx_description
1 polymer ?
#
loop_
_entity_poly.entity_id
_entity_poly.type
_entity_poly.pdbx_seq_one_letter_code
_entity_poly.pdbx_strand_id
1 'polypeptide(L)'
;MKQGYFVDLKTTADIYKGYWNEESREREPFVYAYNYQLQMAVYQELIKQQFGVMCKPYIVAVSKQDPPDKQAIDLPEYRLTNAMNQILDSQQHIQDVIKGEADPIQCGHCAYCRSTKKLESVVSADDLLID
;
A
#
# COMPACT_ATOMS: atom_id res chain seq x y z
N MET A 1 25.26 6.12 4.87
CA MET A 1 24.32 6.29 6.00
C MET A 1 24.92 5.63 7.23
N LYS A 2 25.17 6.37 8.32
CA LYS A 2 26.00 5.89 9.45
C LYS A 2 25.26 4.97 10.42
N GLN A 3 23.92 5.02 10.49
CA GLN A 3 23.15 4.29 11.50
C GLN A 3 22.53 2.96 11.01
N GLY A 4 22.61 2.60 9.73
CA GLY A 4 22.07 1.34 9.21
C GLY A 4 20.54 1.23 9.18
N TYR A 5 19.84 2.35 9.35
CA TYR A 5 18.38 2.45 9.25
C TYR A 5 17.95 3.78 8.63
N PHE A 6 16.70 3.85 8.19
CA PHE A 6 16.03 5.10 7.83
C PHE A 6 14.66 5.17 8.51
N VAL A 7 14.11 6.38 8.62
CA VAL A 7 12.86 6.64 9.33
C VAL A 7 11.92 7.43 8.46
N ASP A 8 10.64 7.05 8.44
CA ASP A 8 9.54 7.81 7.85
C ASP A 8 8.58 8.29 8.95
N LEU A 9 8.27 9.58 8.97
CA LEU A 9 7.35 10.20 9.93
C LEU A 9 5.93 10.16 9.38
N LYS A 10 5.01 9.52 10.10
CA LYS A 10 3.58 9.44 9.75
C LYS A 10 2.71 10.07 10.84
N THR A 11 1.63 10.73 10.43
CA THR A 11 0.54 11.10 11.35
C THR A 11 -0.66 10.20 11.11
N THR A 12 -1.37 9.82 12.17
CA THR A 12 -2.58 8.98 12.11
C THR A 12 -3.63 9.47 13.09
N ALA A 13 -4.90 9.10 12.91
CA ALA A 13 -5.97 9.48 13.83
C ALA A 13 -5.71 8.94 15.24
N ASP A 14 -5.38 7.64 15.33
CA ASP A 14 -5.07 6.89 16.54
C ASP A 14 -4.10 5.76 16.13
N ILE A 15 -3.02 5.56 16.89
CA ILE A 15 -1.96 4.59 16.59
C ILE A 15 -2.47 3.15 16.75
N TYR A 16 -3.40 2.92 17.68
CA TYR A 16 -3.90 1.58 18.06
C TYR A 16 -5.27 1.26 17.44
N LYS A 17 -5.84 2.18 16.65
CA LYS A 17 -7.03 1.88 15.86
C LYS A 17 -6.74 0.75 14.87
N GLY A 18 -7.41 -0.38 15.05
CA GLY A 18 -7.43 -1.47 14.08
C GLY A 18 -8.41 -1.19 12.94
N TYR A 19 -7.98 -1.52 11.72
CA TYR A 19 -8.72 -1.39 10.47
C TYR A 19 -9.12 -2.80 10.03
N TRP A 20 -10.35 -2.96 9.54
CA TRP A 20 -10.81 -4.26 9.06
C TRP A 20 -10.21 -4.54 7.68
N ASN A 21 -9.61 -5.72 7.51
CA ASN A 21 -9.10 -6.21 6.25
C ASN A 21 -10.05 -7.31 5.75
N GLU A 22 -10.69 -7.10 4.60
CA GLU A 22 -11.68 -8.03 4.04
C GLU A 22 -11.04 -9.35 3.56
N GLU A 23 -9.79 -9.30 3.10
CA GLU A 23 -9.07 -10.46 2.57
C GLU A 23 -8.67 -11.42 3.70
N SER A 24 -8.04 -10.90 4.76
CA SER A 24 -7.65 -11.72 5.90
C SER A 24 -8.78 -11.96 6.90
N ARG A 25 -9.88 -11.20 6.81
CA ARG A 25 -11.01 -11.18 7.76
C ARG A 25 -10.57 -10.91 9.20
N GLU A 26 -9.59 -10.04 9.35
CA GLU A 26 -9.00 -9.67 10.63
C GLU A 26 -8.81 -8.15 10.74
N ARG A 27 -8.60 -7.67 11.97
CA ARG A 27 -8.18 -6.28 12.18
C ARG A 27 -6.67 -6.15 12.08
N GLU A 28 -6.21 -5.15 11.34
CA GLU A 28 -4.79 -4.84 11.19
C GLU A 28 -4.47 -3.40 11.63
N PRO A 29 -3.22 -3.12 12.03
CA PRO A 29 -2.78 -1.76 12.34
C PRO A 29 -2.79 -0.86 11.10
N PHE A 30 -2.87 0.46 11.32
CA PHE A 30 -2.88 1.48 10.25
C PHE A 30 -1.71 1.36 9.27
N VAL A 31 -0.56 0.85 9.74
CA VAL A 31 0.63 0.66 8.91
C VAL A 31 0.37 -0.27 7.74
N TYR A 32 -0.38 -1.35 7.97
CA TYR A 32 -0.71 -2.33 6.93
C TYR A 32 -1.93 -1.92 6.12
N ALA A 33 -2.94 -1.33 6.78
CA ALA A 33 -4.14 -0.81 6.12
C ALA A 33 -3.86 0.29 5.09
N TYR A 34 -2.80 1.08 5.30
CA TYR A 34 -2.33 2.08 4.34
C TYR A 34 -1.13 1.60 3.50
N ASN A 35 -0.82 0.31 3.56
CA ASN A 35 0.21 -0.37 2.78
C ASN A 35 1.61 0.28 2.87
N TYR A 36 2.01 0.74 4.06
CA TYR A 36 3.33 1.37 4.23
C TYR A 36 4.49 0.35 4.11
N GLN A 37 4.23 -0.95 4.24
CA GLN A 37 5.21 -1.99 3.94
C GLN A 37 5.73 -1.90 2.50
N LEU A 38 4.88 -1.56 1.53
CA LEU A 38 5.28 -1.37 0.14
C LEU A 38 6.22 -0.17 0.00
N GLN A 39 5.86 0.96 0.62
CA GLN A 39 6.72 2.16 0.62
C GLN A 39 8.11 1.85 1.22
N MET A 40 8.13 1.20 2.39
CA MET A 40 9.37 0.89 3.11
C MET A 40 10.26 -0.08 2.33
N ALA A 41 9.66 -1.08 1.69
CA ALA A 41 10.38 -2.06 0.89
C ALA A 41 11.05 -1.42 -0.33
N VAL A 42 10.32 -0.57 -1.06
CA VAL A 42 10.88 0.19 -2.21
C VAL A 42 12.02 1.11 -1.77
N TYR A 43 11.84 1.85 -0.68
CA TYR A 43 12.89 2.75 -0.19
C TYR A 43 14.16 2.00 0.22
N GLN A 44 14.01 0.87 0.90
CA GLN A 44 15.14 0.02 1.26
C GLN A 44 15.90 -0.46 0.02
N GLU A 45 15.19 -0.91 -1.02
CA GLU A 45 15.81 -1.39 -2.26
C GLU A 45 16.48 -0.25 -3.04
N LEU A 46 15.85 0.92 -3.15
CA LEU A 46 16.48 2.09 -3.80
C LEU A 46 17.74 2.54 -3.06
N ILE A 47 17.72 2.53 -1.73
CA ILE A 47 18.89 2.83 -0.90
C ILE A 47 20.03 1.83 -1.19
N LYS A 48 19.70 0.54 -1.26
CA LYS A 48 20.66 -0.51 -1.57
C LYS A 48 21.28 -0.31 -2.96
N GLN A 49 20.47 -0.03 -3.97
CA GLN A 49 20.94 0.20 -5.34
C GLN A 49 21.84 1.44 -5.44
N GLN A 50 21.44 2.54 -4.80
CA GLN A 50 22.14 3.82 -4.92
C GLN A 50 23.42 3.89 -4.08
N PHE A 51 23.43 3.28 -2.89
CA PHE A 51 24.49 3.46 -1.90
C PHE A 51 25.20 2.17 -1.50
N GLY A 52 24.76 1.00 -1.99
CA GLY A 52 25.34 -0.29 -1.67
C GLY A 52 25.14 -0.74 -0.22
N VAL A 53 24.19 -0.14 0.51
CA VAL A 53 23.95 -0.45 1.92
C VAL A 53 22.51 -0.88 2.14
N MET A 54 22.31 -1.93 2.95
CA MET A 54 20.98 -2.28 3.44
C MET A 54 20.66 -1.42 4.66
N CYS A 55 19.53 -0.72 4.63
CA CYS A 55 19.04 0.06 5.78
C CYS A 55 17.70 -0.49 6.24
N LYS A 56 17.57 -0.71 7.55
CA LYS A 56 16.31 -1.14 8.15
C LYS A 56 15.29 0.01 8.15
N PRO A 57 14.05 -0.17 7.66
CA PRO A 57 13.01 0.85 7.74
C PRO A 57 12.38 0.90 9.13
N TYR A 58 12.06 2.12 9.60
CA TYR A 58 11.19 2.35 10.74
C TYR A 58 10.15 3.42 10.43
N ILE A 59 8.98 3.30 11.04
CA ILE A 59 7.96 4.37 11.03
C ILE A 59 7.95 5.02 12.41
N VAL A 60 7.99 6.36 12.45
CA VAL A 60 7.63 7.11 13.65
C VAL A 60 6.22 7.64 13.44
N ALA A 61 5.28 7.16 14.25
CA ALA A 61 3.89 7.57 14.22
C ALA A 61 3.61 8.64 15.27
N VAL A 62 2.81 9.64 14.91
CA VAL A 62 2.25 10.63 15.85
C VAL A 62 0.73 10.64 15.67
N SER A 63 -0.03 10.46 16.76
CA SER A 63 -1.49 10.46 16.71
C SER A 63 -2.07 11.88 16.68
N LYS A 64 -3.32 12.01 16.24
CA LYS A 64 -4.08 13.27 16.25
C LYS A 64 -5.03 13.36 17.45
N GLN A 65 -4.86 12.48 18.43
CA GLN A 65 -5.57 12.56 19.71
C GLN A 65 -5.07 13.79 20.49
N ASP A 66 -5.85 14.23 21.48
CA ASP A 66 -5.47 15.29 22.40
C ASP A 66 -5.43 14.72 23.83
N PRO A 67 -4.23 14.55 24.44
CA PRO A 67 -2.90 14.87 23.89
C PRO A 67 -2.45 13.87 22.79
N PRO A 68 -1.50 14.27 21.90
CA PRO A 68 -0.93 13.36 20.90
C PRO A 68 -0.15 12.20 21.52
N ASP A 69 -0.30 11.02 20.94
CA ASP A 69 0.53 9.85 21.23
C ASP A 69 1.65 9.70 20.18
N LYS A 70 2.70 8.93 20.49
CA LYS A 70 3.85 8.73 19.61
C LYS A 70 4.50 7.36 19.80
N GLN A 71 4.80 6.68 18.68
CA GLN A 71 5.38 5.33 18.68
C GLN A 71 6.38 5.15 17.54
N ALA A 72 7.54 4.54 17.83
CA ALA A 72 8.44 3.99 16.81
C ALA A 72 8.02 2.56 16.48
N ILE A 73 7.84 2.24 15.21
CA ILE A 73 7.25 1.00 14.72
C ILE A 73 8.24 0.32 13.78
N ASP A 74 8.54 -0.93 14.10
CA ASP A 74 9.29 -1.86 13.24
C ASP A 74 8.33 -2.60 12.30
N LEU A 75 8.80 -2.94 11.10
CA LEU A 75 8.07 -3.80 10.17
C LEU A 75 8.79 -5.15 10.08
N PRO A 76 8.09 -6.28 10.32
CA PRO A 76 8.67 -7.60 10.14
C PRO A 76 9.16 -7.79 8.70
N GLU A 77 10.33 -8.43 8.54
CA GLU A 77 10.97 -8.62 7.23
C GLU A 77 10.04 -9.28 6.20
N TYR A 78 9.26 -10.28 6.61
CA TYR A 78 8.34 -10.97 5.70
C TYR A 78 7.30 -10.02 5.07
N ARG A 79 6.90 -8.94 5.77
CA ARG A 79 5.98 -7.92 5.23
C ARG A 79 6.67 -7.11 4.14
N LEU A 80 7.96 -6.81 4.29
CA LEU A 80 8.76 -6.09 3.29
C LEU A 80 8.97 -6.98 2.06
N THR A 81 9.36 -8.24 2.26
CA THR A 81 9.55 -9.22 1.18
C THR A 81 8.27 -9.43 0.38
N ASN A 82 7.14 -9.65 1.07
CA ASN A 82 5.85 -9.84 0.40
C ASN A 82 5.45 -8.59 -0.42
N ALA A 83 5.70 -7.39 0.11
CA ALA A 83 5.40 -6.17 -0.61
C ALA A 83 6.30 -5.97 -1.85
N MET A 84 7.58 -6.35 -1.78
CA MET A 84 8.44 -6.37 -2.98
C MET A 84 7.95 -7.36 -4.02
N ASN A 85 7.54 -8.57 -3.62
CA ASN A 85 7.02 -9.56 -4.56
C ASN A 85 5.78 -9.05 -5.29
N GLN A 86 4.84 -8.43 -4.57
CA GLN A 86 3.65 -7.81 -5.18
C GLN A 86 4.02 -6.76 -6.24
N ILE A 87 5.05 -5.94 -5.97
CA ILE A 87 5.55 -4.98 -6.95
C ILE A 87 6.10 -5.71 -8.17
N LEU A 88 6.99 -6.68 -7.97
CA LEU A 88 7.64 -7.40 -9.07
C LEU A 88 6.60 -8.11 -9.96
N ASP A 89 5.58 -8.72 -9.35
CA ASP A 89 4.50 -9.41 -10.05
C ASP A 89 3.66 -8.43 -10.90
N SER A 90 3.44 -7.21 -10.40
CA SER A 90 2.59 -6.22 -11.07
C SER A 90 3.34 -5.28 -12.00
N GLN A 91 4.66 -5.15 -11.83
CA GLN A 91 5.46 -4.08 -12.44
C GLN A 91 5.41 -4.12 -13.97
N GLN A 92 5.49 -5.32 -14.58
CA GLN A 92 5.49 -5.43 -16.03
C GLN A 92 4.19 -4.90 -16.63
N HIS A 93 3.04 -5.34 -16.12
CA HIS A 93 1.75 -4.86 -16.62
C HIS A 93 1.60 -3.34 -16.44
N ILE A 94 2.02 -2.79 -15.30
CA ILE A 94 2.01 -1.33 -15.07
C ILE A 94 2.86 -0.61 -16.13
N GLN A 95 4.05 -1.13 -16.46
CA GLN A 95 4.91 -0.56 -17.49
C GLN A 95 4.28 -0.62 -18.88
N ASP A 96 3.66 -1.75 -19.23
CA ASP A 96 3.01 -1.92 -20.54
C ASP A 96 1.82 -0.95 -20.68
N VAL A 97 1.03 -0.75 -19.62
CA VAL A 97 -0.03 0.26 -19.58
C VAL A 97 0.52 1.68 -19.75
N ILE A 98 1.61 2.02 -19.05
CA ILE A 98 2.26 3.34 -19.19
C ILE A 98 2.74 3.59 -20.62
N LYS A 99 3.23 2.56 -21.31
CA LYS A 99 3.70 2.64 -22.70
C LYS A 99 2.56 2.60 -23.74
N GLY A 100 1.34 2.29 -23.32
CA GLY A 100 0.22 2.04 -24.23
C GLY A 100 0.32 0.70 -24.99
N GLU A 101 1.13 -0.23 -24.47
CA GLU A 101 1.29 -1.60 -25.00
C GLU A 101 0.22 -2.56 -24.44
N ALA A 102 -0.47 -2.17 -23.37
CA ALA A 102 -1.60 -2.88 -22.78
C ALA A 102 -2.69 -1.90 -22.31
N ASP A 103 -3.95 -2.35 -22.31
CA ASP A 103 -5.06 -1.56 -21.76
C ASP A 103 -5.11 -1.65 -20.22
N PRO A 104 -5.50 -0.56 -19.53
CA PRO A 104 -5.70 -0.59 -18.08
C PRO A 104 -6.93 -1.43 -17.71
N ILE A 105 -6.82 -2.20 -16.62
CA ILE A 105 -7.96 -2.90 -16.03
C ILE A 105 -8.85 -1.88 -15.32
N GLN A 106 -10.10 -1.76 -15.76
CA GLN A 106 -11.07 -0.84 -15.16
C GLN A 106 -11.67 -1.47 -13.90
N CYS A 107 -11.68 -0.74 -12.78
CA CYS A 107 -12.41 -1.19 -11.58
C CYS A 107 -13.94 -1.12 -11.75
N GLY A 108 -14.46 -0.34 -12.70
CA GLY A 108 -15.89 -0.23 -12.98
C GLY A 108 -16.71 0.58 -11.97
N HIS A 109 -16.14 0.88 -10.79
CA HIS A 109 -16.88 1.52 -9.69
C HIS A 109 -16.28 2.83 -9.17
N CYS A 110 -15.04 3.21 -9.53
CA CYS A 110 -14.46 4.50 -9.11
C CYS A 110 -15.11 5.69 -9.84
N ALA A 111 -14.85 6.92 -9.36
CA ALA A 111 -15.45 8.14 -9.94
C ALA A 111 -15.17 8.29 -11.44
N TYR A 112 -13.95 7.94 -11.88
CA TYR A 112 -13.57 7.97 -13.29
C TYR A 112 -14.34 6.92 -14.11
N CYS A 113 -14.33 5.65 -13.68
CA CYS A 113 -15.07 4.61 -14.40
C CYS A 113 -16.56 4.95 -14.51
N ARG A 114 -17.17 5.51 -13.45
CA ARG A 114 -18.58 5.93 -13.48
C ARG A 114 -18.84 7.10 -14.44
N SER A 115 -17.91 8.05 -14.58
CA SER A 115 -18.09 9.18 -15.50
C SER A 115 -17.94 8.79 -16.97
N THR A 116 -17.18 7.74 -17.28
CA THR A 116 -16.97 7.26 -18.65
C THR A 116 -17.85 6.06 -19.03
N LYS A 117 -18.60 5.48 -18.08
CA LYS A 117 -19.43 4.28 -18.28
C LYS A 117 -20.53 4.53 -19.32
N LYS A 118 -20.72 3.58 -20.23
CA LYS A 118 -21.84 3.51 -21.17
C LYS A 118 -22.71 2.30 -20.84
N LEU A 119 -24.02 2.44 -21.04
CA LEU A 119 -24.97 1.33 -20.85
C LEU A 119 -24.99 0.47 -22.11
N GLU A 120 -24.26 -0.64 -22.09
CA GLU A 120 -24.11 -1.53 -23.24
C GLU A 120 -24.86 -2.87 -23.08
N SER A 121 -25.20 -3.26 -21.85
CA SER A 121 -25.92 -4.50 -21.55
C SER A 121 -26.83 -4.37 -20.34
N VAL A 122 -27.81 -5.28 -20.24
CA VAL A 122 -28.62 -5.51 -19.05
C VAL A 122 -27.97 -6.64 -18.26
N VAL A 123 -27.75 -6.44 -16.96
CA VAL A 123 -27.18 -7.45 -16.04
C VAL A 123 -28.25 -7.93 -15.05
N SER A 124 -28.09 -9.13 -14.48
CA SER A 124 -28.95 -9.58 -13.38
C SER A 124 -28.70 -8.73 -12.13
N ALA A 125 -29.72 -8.54 -11.32
CA ALA A 125 -29.54 -7.96 -9.98
C ALA A 125 -28.61 -8.82 -9.11
N ASP A 126 -28.59 -10.14 -9.34
CA ASP A 126 -27.73 -11.08 -8.62
C ASP A 126 -26.24 -10.91 -8.95
N ASP A 127 -25.92 -10.34 -10.11
CA ASP A 127 -24.54 -10.09 -10.57
C ASP A 127 -23.99 -8.75 -10.07
N LEU A 128 -24.75 -7.99 -9.27
CA LEU A 128 -24.34 -6.67 -8.78
C LEU A 128 -23.41 -6.73 -7.55
N LEU A 129 -23.30 -7.89 -6.92
CA LEU A 129 -22.37 -8.10 -5.81
C LEU A 129 -20.98 -8.35 -6.40
N ILE A 130 -20.05 -7.47 -6.06
CA ILE A 130 -18.62 -7.62 -6.37
C ILE A 130 -17.99 -8.21 -5.11
N ASP A 131 -17.30 -9.34 -5.26
CA ASP A 131 -16.45 -9.93 -4.21
C ASP A 131 -15.23 -9.05 -3.89
#